data_AF-A0AAJ2W7F8-F1
#
_entry.id   AF-A0AAJ2W7F8-F1
#
_cell.length_a   1.000
_cell.length_b   1.000
_cell.length_c   1.000
_cell.angle_alpha   90.00
_cell.angle_beta   90.00
_cell.angle_gamma   90.00
#
_symmetry.space_group_name_H-M   'P 1'
#
loop_
_entity.id
_entity.type
_entity.pdbx_description
1 polymer ?
#
loop_
_entity_poly.entity_id
_entity_poly.type
_entity_poly.pdbx_seq_one_letter_code
_entity_poly.pdbx_strand_id
1 'polypeptide(L)'
;MSSDRPTPPRATVVFLSDADPDPDRSDDSLGAALAAASSDPGAASLDVHVASAPSPGATDDEIVTAVVKAIRASGASRWLLAASGARVDAVSQTVARILSGEAGVFGLAGVVVTSPGDFDGVPTLVLDDASASGESPVEAIATFWRDRAGLGPTMSLDFAEVIASTRTSPQTRALLARRALADDPDYRPQTLSTSQLETLRVVADLVVPQRAPWPGAELDLAARIDVDQNLGKSDGWRNNALPPDREAYRRGLDALADLRLLGVDDQRARVAALVAGEFEPPAGEMTAEQMQLWFEDARVDLVRAWLAHPATMERIGFDGFANGGPGGALFQGFDLLGADRREQWEPTMEVVR
;
A
#
# COMPACT_ATOMS: atom_id res chain seq x y z
N MET A 1 -3.88 -0.51 -32.79
CA MET A 1 -3.02 -1.19 -31.80
C MET A 1 -3.94 -1.67 -30.70
N SER A 2 -4.05 -2.98 -30.50
CA SER A 2 -4.92 -3.56 -29.47
C SER A 2 -4.45 -3.04 -28.12
N SER A 3 -5.22 -2.17 -27.48
CA SER A 3 -4.96 -1.73 -26.11
C SER A 3 -5.52 -2.80 -25.17
N ASP A 4 -4.89 -3.98 -25.12
CA ASP A 4 -5.10 -4.86 -23.99
C ASP A 4 -4.53 -4.13 -22.78
N ARG A 5 -5.43 -3.57 -21.97
CA ARG A 5 -5.01 -3.07 -20.65
C ARG A 5 -4.50 -4.29 -19.87
N PRO A 6 -3.30 -4.21 -19.27
CA PRO A 6 -2.81 -5.30 -18.45
C PRO A 6 -3.85 -5.63 -17.37
N THR A 7 -4.19 -6.91 -17.24
CA THR A 7 -5.10 -7.41 -16.20
C THR A 7 -4.38 -7.32 -14.85
N PRO A 8 -5.07 -6.94 -13.76
CA PRO A 8 -4.46 -6.96 -12.43
C PRO A 8 -3.89 -8.36 -12.11
N PRO A 9 -2.77 -8.44 -11.38
CA PRO A 9 -2.18 -9.71 -11.01
C PRO A 9 -3.16 -10.53 -10.17
N ARG A 10 -3.14 -11.85 -10.35
CA ARG A 10 -3.90 -12.79 -9.50
C ARG A 10 -3.38 -12.70 -8.07
N ALA A 11 -4.27 -12.91 -7.11
CA ALA A 11 -3.88 -12.93 -5.71
C ALA A 11 -2.96 -14.14 -5.45
N THR A 12 -1.81 -13.89 -4.84
CA THR A 12 -0.98 -14.94 -4.24
C THR A 12 -1.35 -15.05 -2.75
N VAL A 13 -1.66 -16.24 -2.28
CA VAL A 13 -2.04 -16.53 -0.90
C VAL A 13 -1.00 -17.47 -0.31
N VAL A 14 -0.36 -17.05 0.77
CA VAL A 14 0.46 -17.93 1.61
C VAL A 14 -0.40 -18.39 2.78
N PHE A 15 -0.70 -19.68 2.82
CA PHE A 15 -1.58 -20.27 3.84
C PHE A 15 -0.76 -21.00 4.91
N LEU A 16 -0.87 -20.56 6.16
CA LEU A 16 -0.29 -21.26 7.31
C LEU A 16 -1.19 -22.43 7.71
N SER A 17 -0.82 -23.64 7.27
CA SER A 17 -1.55 -24.86 7.61
C SER A 17 -1.13 -25.39 8.98
N ASP A 18 -2.04 -26.12 9.63
CA ASP A 18 -1.70 -26.93 10.78
C ASP A 18 -0.64 -28.00 10.44
N ALA A 19 0.14 -28.39 11.46
CA ALA A 19 1.18 -29.41 11.33
C ALA A 19 0.60 -30.83 11.13
N ASP A 20 -0.61 -31.05 11.64
CA ASP A 20 -1.37 -32.30 11.51
C ASP A 20 -2.83 -31.92 11.23
N PRO A 21 -3.19 -31.68 9.96
CA PRO A 21 -4.56 -31.33 9.61
C PRO A 21 -5.45 -32.54 9.88
N ASP A 22 -6.35 -32.43 10.85
CA ASP A 22 -7.39 -33.44 11.08
C ASP A 22 -8.38 -33.39 9.91
N PRO A 23 -8.39 -34.41 9.01
CA PRO A 23 -9.22 -34.39 7.82
C PRO A 23 -10.73 -34.48 8.14
N ASP A 24 -11.08 -34.91 9.37
CA ASP A 24 -12.46 -35.01 9.84
C ASP A 24 -12.92 -33.75 10.61
N ARG A 25 -12.06 -32.72 10.76
CA ARG A 25 -12.45 -31.42 11.32
C ARG A 25 -13.34 -30.70 10.31
N SER A 26 -14.65 -30.90 10.46
CA SER A 26 -15.71 -30.31 9.62
C SER A 26 -15.72 -28.78 9.56
N ASP A 27 -14.99 -28.13 10.45
CA ASP A 27 -15.11 -26.69 10.71
C ASP A 27 -13.99 -25.86 10.04
N ASP A 28 -12.95 -26.49 9.43
CA ASP A 28 -11.87 -25.77 8.72
C ASP A 28 -12.16 -25.61 7.21
N SER A 29 -13.24 -24.91 6.91
CA SER A 29 -13.69 -24.69 5.53
C SER A 29 -12.65 -23.92 4.68
N LEU A 30 -11.93 -22.97 5.30
CA LEU A 30 -10.87 -22.20 4.66
C LEU A 30 -9.67 -23.09 4.31
N GLY A 31 -9.17 -23.88 5.25
CA GLY A 31 -8.03 -24.77 5.01
C GLY A 31 -8.31 -25.80 3.93
N ALA A 32 -9.49 -26.41 3.93
CA ALA A 32 -9.91 -27.35 2.88
C ALA A 32 -9.95 -26.67 1.50
N ALA A 33 -10.51 -25.48 1.39
CA ALA A 33 -10.61 -24.74 0.13
C ALA A 33 -9.24 -24.34 -0.42
N LEU A 34 -8.32 -23.86 0.44
CA LEU A 34 -6.97 -23.46 0.03
C LEU A 34 -6.08 -24.67 -0.32
N ALA A 35 -6.21 -25.79 0.40
CA ALA A 35 -5.50 -27.02 0.05
C ALA A 35 -5.94 -27.58 -1.31
N ALA A 36 -7.25 -27.54 -1.59
CA ALA A 36 -7.79 -27.92 -2.90
C ALA A 36 -7.29 -26.99 -4.02
N ALA A 37 -7.30 -25.68 -3.79
CA ALA A 37 -6.79 -24.69 -4.75
C ALA A 37 -5.28 -24.83 -5.01
N SER A 38 -4.48 -25.15 -3.99
CA SER A 38 -3.04 -25.42 -4.15
C SER A 38 -2.75 -26.69 -4.96
N SER A 39 -3.65 -27.68 -4.89
CA SER A 39 -3.52 -28.96 -5.62
C SER A 39 -3.92 -28.87 -7.10
N ASP A 40 -4.72 -27.86 -7.49
CA ASP A 40 -5.10 -27.59 -8.89
C ASP A 40 -4.95 -26.10 -9.27
N PRO A 41 -3.69 -25.61 -9.45
CA PRO A 41 -3.41 -24.20 -9.73
C PRO A 41 -3.99 -23.70 -11.06
N GLY A 42 -4.25 -24.61 -12.01
CA GLY A 42 -4.79 -24.26 -13.33
C GLY A 42 -6.26 -23.85 -13.28
N ALA A 43 -7.02 -24.41 -12.34
CA ALA A 43 -8.44 -24.16 -12.15
C ALA A 43 -8.75 -23.07 -11.09
N ALA A 44 -7.87 -22.87 -10.11
CA ALA A 44 -8.08 -21.92 -9.02
C ALA A 44 -7.94 -20.46 -9.48
N SER A 45 -8.80 -19.54 -9.01
CA SER A 45 -8.67 -18.09 -9.27
C SER A 45 -7.46 -17.44 -8.58
N LEU A 46 -6.84 -18.16 -7.63
CA LEU A 46 -5.75 -17.74 -6.74
C LEU A 46 -4.50 -18.60 -6.98
N ASP A 47 -3.32 -18.05 -6.71
CA ASP A 47 -2.09 -18.83 -6.54
C ASP A 47 -1.87 -19.11 -5.05
N VAL A 48 -1.82 -20.39 -4.64
CA VAL A 48 -1.81 -20.78 -3.22
C VAL A 48 -0.55 -21.56 -2.85
N HIS A 49 0.21 -21.00 -1.90
CA HIS A 49 1.43 -21.58 -1.34
C HIS A 49 1.20 -21.97 0.12
N VAL A 50 1.43 -23.24 0.44
CA VAL A 50 1.21 -23.75 1.81
C VAL A 50 2.49 -23.65 2.63
N ALA A 51 2.42 -22.96 3.76
CA ALA A 51 3.42 -22.96 4.81
C ALA A 51 2.99 -23.93 5.91
N SER A 52 3.57 -25.14 5.92
CA SER A 52 3.27 -26.11 6.98
C SER A 52 3.95 -25.74 8.29
N ALA A 53 3.19 -25.72 9.39
CA ALA A 53 3.77 -25.57 10.71
C ALA A 53 4.77 -26.73 10.99
N PRO A 54 5.98 -26.46 11.53
CA PRO A 54 7.04 -27.46 11.64
C PRO A 54 6.70 -28.66 12.53
N SER A 55 6.05 -28.41 13.66
CA SER A 55 5.60 -29.44 14.61
C SER A 55 4.49 -28.91 15.51
N PRO A 56 3.69 -29.78 16.15
CA PRO A 56 2.85 -29.37 17.27
C PRO A 56 3.70 -28.69 18.35
N GLY A 57 3.33 -27.48 18.77
CA GLY A 57 4.11 -26.69 19.75
C GLY A 57 5.35 -25.98 19.21
N ALA A 58 5.50 -25.86 17.87
CA ALA A 58 6.53 -25.03 17.27
C ALA A 58 6.50 -23.60 17.84
N THR A 59 7.68 -23.04 18.03
CA THR A 59 7.85 -21.66 18.49
C THR A 59 7.42 -20.67 17.41
N ASP A 60 7.12 -19.44 17.82
CA ASP A 60 6.75 -18.37 16.89
C ASP A 60 7.86 -18.10 15.86
N ASP A 61 9.13 -18.22 16.25
CA ASP A 61 10.28 -18.08 15.34
C ASP A 61 10.30 -19.13 14.23
N GLU A 62 9.97 -20.38 14.57
CA GLU A 62 9.95 -21.48 13.62
C GLU A 62 8.76 -21.34 12.66
N ILE A 63 7.60 -20.88 13.15
CA ILE A 63 6.43 -20.58 12.32
C ILE A 63 6.73 -19.43 11.35
N VAL A 64 7.28 -18.32 11.85
CA VAL A 64 7.68 -17.18 11.01
C VAL A 64 8.68 -17.62 9.94
N THR A 65 9.64 -18.47 10.30
CA THR A 65 10.62 -19.02 9.35
C THR A 65 9.96 -19.85 8.25
N ALA A 66 8.98 -20.70 8.60
CA ALA A 66 8.22 -21.48 7.63
C ALA A 66 7.40 -20.59 6.67
N VAL A 67 6.74 -19.56 7.21
CA VAL A 67 5.98 -18.58 6.42
C VAL A 67 6.89 -17.78 5.49
N VAL A 68 8.03 -17.26 5.98
CA VAL A 68 9.02 -16.54 5.18
C VAL A 68 9.56 -17.41 4.05
N LYS A 69 9.82 -18.70 4.31
CA LYS A 69 10.25 -19.64 3.28
C LYS A 69 9.19 -19.82 2.19
N ALA A 70 7.91 -19.96 2.57
CA ALA A 70 6.80 -20.08 1.62
C ALA A 70 6.60 -18.79 0.80
N ILE A 71 6.70 -17.61 1.43
CA ILE A 71 6.66 -16.31 0.73
C ILE A 71 7.77 -16.22 -0.31
N ARG A 72 9.01 -16.57 0.05
CA ARG A 72 10.12 -16.54 -0.91
C ARG A 72 9.95 -17.55 -2.05
N ALA A 73 9.38 -18.71 -1.75
CA ALA A 73 9.10 -19.73 -2.76
C ALA A 73 8.00 -19.32 -3.76
N SER A 74 7.09 -18.42 -3.36
CA SER A 74 6.02 -17.96 -4.27
C SER A 74 6.53 -17.07 -5.39
N GLY A 75 7.62 -16.33 -5.16
CA GLY A 75 8.14 -15.36 -6.12
C GLY A 75 7.18 -14.19 -6.41
N ALA A 76 6.19 -13.95 -5.55
CA ALA A 76 5.24 -12.87 -5.73
C ALA A 76 5.72 -11.58 -5.05
N SER A 77 5.62 -10.44 -5.75
CA SER A 77 5.94 -9.12 -5.17
C SER A 77 4.84 -8.59 -4.23
N ARG A 78 3.64 -9.18 -4.28
CA ARG A 78 2.54 -8.92 -3.35
C ARG A 78 1.77 -10.20 -3.02
N TRP A 79 1.36 -10.35 -1.77
CA TRP A 79 0.73 -11.58 -1.29
C TRP A 79 -0.17 -11.35 -0.07
N LEU A 80 -1.12 -12.25 0.12
CA LEU A 80 -1.99 -12.37 1.29
C LEU A 80 -1.45 -13.44 2.24
N LEU A 81 -1.60 -13.24 3.54
CA LEU A 81 -1.33 -14.28 4.54
C LEU A 81 -2.65 -14.83 5.08
N ALA A 82 -2.83 -16.15 5.03
CA ALA A 82 -4.07 -16.81 5.44
C ALA A 82 -3.84 -17.80 6.59
N ALA A 83 -4.78 -17.88 7.53
CA ALA A 83 -4.80 -18.87 8.61
C ALA A 83 -6.21 -19.11 9.14
N SER A 84 -6.44 -20.29 9.71
CA SER A 84 -7.69 -20.63 10.40
C SER A 84 -7.43 -21.08 11.85
N GLY A 85 -8.47 -20.98 12.67
CA GLY A 85 -8.48 -21.51 14.04
C GLY A 85 -7.30 -21.04 14.90
N ALA A 86 -6.56 -21.98 15.49
CA ALA A 86 -5.47 -21.69 16.42
C ALA A 86 -4.25 -20.99 15.78
N ARG A 87 -4.21 -20.85 14.45
CA ARG A 87 -3.09 -20.21 13.73
C ARG A 87 -3.23 -18.70 13.56
N VAL A 88 -4.40 -18.14 13.87
CA VAL A 88 -4.66 -16.70 13.73
C VAL A 88 -3.68 -15.87 14.57
N ASP A 89 -3.40 -16.29 15.81
CA ASP A 89 -2.42 -15.61 16.68
C ASP A 89 -0.99 -15.66 16.11
N ALA A 90 -0.58 -16.81 15.57
CA ALA A 90 0.73 -16.97 14.96
C ALA A 90 0.89 -16.12 13.68
N VAL A 91 -0.19 -15.95 12.91
CA VAL A 91 -0.24 -15.01 11.79
C VAL A 91 -0.14 -13.56 12.26
N SER A 92 -0.84 -13.17 13.33
CA SER A 92 -0.73 -11.81 13.91
C SER A 92 0.71 -11.48 14.29
N GLN A 93 1.40 -12.40 14.97
CA GLN A 93 2.82 -12.24 15.29
C GLN A 93 3.72 -12.16 14.04
N THR A 94 3.42 -12.98 13.03
CA THR A 94 4.16 -12.96 11.76
C THR A 94 4.00 -11.61 11.06
N VAL A 95 2.77 -11.09 10.98
CA VAL A 95 2.45 -9.77 10.45
C VAL A 95 3.20 -8.68 11.21
N ALA A 96 3.21 -8.73 12.54
CA ALA A 96 3.94 -7.75 13.35
C ALA A 96 5.44 -7.71 13.01
N ARG A 97 6.08 -8.87 12.79
CA ARG A 97 7.50 -8.95 12.39
C ARG A 97 7.76 -8.50 10.96
N ILE A 98 6.79 -8.66 10.07
CA ILE A 98 6.88 -8.12 8.71
C ILE A 98 6.78 -6.59 8.76
N LEU A 99 5.81 -6.05 9.49
CA LEU A 99 5.59 -4.62 9.61
C LEU A 99 6.64 -3.90 10.48
N SER A 100 7.37 -4.60 11.34
CA SER A 100 8.57 -4.10 12.02
C SER A 100 9.83 -4.15 11.15
N GLY A 101 9.74 -4.78 9.97
CA GLY A 101 10.86 -4.97 9.07
C GLY A 101 11.85 -6.06 9.51
N GLU A 102 11.55 -6.85 10.53
CA GLU A 102 12.45 -7.90 11.05
C GLU A 102 12.40 -9.19 10.22
N ALA A 103 11.27 -9.49 9.58
CA ALA A 103 11.07 -10.76 8.86
C ALA A 103 11.90 -10.91 7.58
N GLY A 104 12.46 -9.82 7.03
CA GLY A 104 13.28 -9.87 5.80
C GLY A 104 12.51 -10.35 4.57
N VAL A 105 11.24 -9.97 4.49
CA VAL A 105 10.32 -10.12 3.34
C VAL A 105 9.53 -8.82 3.17
N PHE A 106 9.01 -8.59 1.97
CA PHE A 106 8.25 -7.40 1.62
C PHE A 106 7.05 -7.78 0.73
N GLY A 107 6.01 -6.95 0.69
CA GLY A 107 4.85 -7.16 -0.18
C GLY A 107 3.58 -7.71 0.49
N LEU A 108 3.50 -7.73 1.82
CA LEU A 108 2.25 -8.05 2.52
C LEU A 108 1.13 -7.10 2.06
N ALA A 109 0.06 -7.65 1.52
CA ALA A 109 -1.08 -6.89 1.00
C ALA A 109 -2.32 -6.97 1.92
N GLY A 110 -2.47 -8.06 2.65
CA GLY A 110 -3.63 -8.30 3.51
C GLY A 110 -3.57 -9.63 4.24
N VAL A 111 -4.53 -9.83 5.14
CA VAL A 111 -4.68 -11.04 5.96
C VAL A 111 -6.06 -11.66 5.74
N VAL A 112 -6.13 -12.99 5.70
CA VAL A 112 -7.38 -13.76 5.60
C VAL A 112 -7.46 -14.72 6.79
N VAL A 113 -8.46 -14.56 7.64
CA VAL A 113 -8.58 -15.32 8.90
C VAL A 113 -10.00 -15.81 9.13
N THR A 114 -10.18 -16.83 10.00
CA THR A 114 -11.52 -17.32 10.36
C THR A 114 -12.04 -16.77 11.69
N SER A 115 -11.23 -15.99 12.40
CA SER A 115 -11.61 -15.26 13.60
C SER A 115 -10.95 -13.89 13.63
N PRO A 116 -11.56 -12.88 14.31
CA PRO A 116 -10.96 -11.55 14.42
C PRO A 116 -9.59 -11.61 15.12
N GLY A 117 -8.65 -10.81 14.63
CA GLY A 117 -7.32 -10.63 15.21
C GLY A 117 -6.84 -9.18 15.07
N ASP A 118 -5.77 -8.83 15.77
CA ASP A 118 -5.11 -7.52 15.63
C ASP A 118 -4.00 -7.62 14.57
N PHE A 119 -4.14 -6.85 13.50
CA PHE A 119 -3.21 -6.79 12.38
C PHE A 119 -2.75 -5.35 12.07
N ASP A 120 -2.88 -4.43 13.03
CA ASP A 120 -2.30 -3.07 12.98
C ASP A 120 -2.55 -2.33 11.65
N GLY A 121 -3.82 -2.25 11.24
CA GLY A 121 -4.26 -1.53 10.04
C GLY A 121 -4.06 -2.26 8.72
N VAL A 122 -3.57 -3.50 8.72
CA VAL A 122 -3.50 -4.34 7.51
C VAL A 122 -4.92 -4.68 7.04
N PRO A 123 -5.24 -4.54 5.73
CA PRO A 123 -6.51 -5.02 5.19
C PRO A 123 -6.75 -6.46 5.59
N THR A 124 -7.89 -6.73 6.24
CA THR A 124 -8.20 -8.04 6.81
C THR A 124 -9.57 -8.51 6.34
N LEU A 125 -9.63 -9.74 5.83
CA LEU A 125 -10.85 -10.48 5.56
C LEU A 125 -11.06 -11.51 6.68
N VAL A 126 -12.17 -11.40 7.39
CA VAL A 126 -12.61 -12.43 8.34
C VAL A 126 -13.69 -13.26 7.67
N LEU A 127 -13.43 -14.55 7.49
CA LEU A 127 -14.37 -15.51 6.94
C LEU A 127 -15.08 -16.22 8.09
N ASP A 128 -16.40 -16.17 8.11
CA ASP A 128 -17.16 -16.95 9.09
C ASP A 128 -17.06 -18.44 8.75
N ASP A 129 -16.49 -19.25 9.66
CA ASP A 129 -16.43 -20.72 9.51
C ASP A 129 -17.84 -21.34 9.40
N ALA A 130 -18.86 -20.64 9.90
CA ALA A 130 -20.25 -21.04 9.83
C ALA A 130 -20.95 -20.51 8.57
N SER A 131 -20.60 -21.03 7.39
CA SER A 131 -21.44 -21.34 6.21
C SER A 131 -22.81 -20.63 5.98
N ALA A 132 -23.01 -19.39 6.41
CA ALA A 132 -24.29 -18.68 6.34
C ALA A 132 -24.48 -17.94 5.00
N SER A 133 -23.39 -17.59 4.31
CA SER A 133 -23.42 -16.87 3.03
C SER A 133 -23.45 -17.78 1.80
N GLY A 134 -23.05 -19.05 1.92
CA GLY A 134 -22.90 -19.97 0.79
C GLY A 134 -21.81 -19.58 -0.23
N GLU A 135 -21.03 -18.53 0.07
CA GLU A 135 -19.93 -18.06 -0.76
C GLU A 135 -18.68 -18.92 -0.54
N SER A 136 -17.99 -19.28 -1.62
CA SER A 136 -16.73 -20.03 -1.54
C SER A 136 -15.63 -19.17 -0.92
N PRO A 137 -14.83 -19.68 0.04
CA PRO A 137 -13.66 -18.97 0.57
C PRO A 137 -12.72 -18.43 -0.51
N VAL A 138 -12.54 -19.20 -1.59
CA VAL A 138 -11.69 -18.81 -2.73
C VAL A 138 -12.26 -17.58 -3.46
N GLU A 139 -13.57 -17.51 -3.64
CA GLU A 139 -14.24 -16.37 -4.29
C GLU A 139 -14.23 -15.14 -3.39
N ALA A 140 -14.48 -15.32 -2.09
CA ALA A 140 -14.41 -14.24 -1.12
C ALA A 140 -13.00 -13.63 -1.06
N ILE A 141 -11.94 -14.46 -1.10
CA ILE A 141 -10.54 -14.01 -1.17
C ILE A 141 -10.28 -13.28 -2.49
N ALA A 142 -10.76 -13.79 -3.62
CA ALA A 142 -10.59 -13.15 -4.92
C ALA A 142 -11.27 -11.77 -4.97
N THR A 143 -12.45 -11.63 -4.37
CA THR A 143 -13.18 -10.36 -4.24
C THR A 143 -12.46 -9.41 -3.29
N PHE A 144 -12.02 -9.89 -2.12
CA PHE A 144 -11.22 -9.10 -1.19
C PHE A 144 -9.92 -8.58 -1.81
N TRP A 145 -9.23 -9.40 -2.61
CA TRP A 145 -8.06 -8.94 -3.37
C TRP A 145 -8.44 -7.85 -4.37
N ARG A 146 -9.46 -8.08 -5.20
CA ARG A 146 -9.86 -7.16 -6.26
C ARG A 146 -10.30 -5.79 -5.71
N ASP A 147 -11.04 -5.80 -4.63
CA ASP A 147 -11.80 -4.63 -4.17
C ASP A 147 -11.15 -3.95 -2.96
N ARG A 148 -10.15 -4.58 -2.32
CA ARG A 148 -9.50 -4.07 -1.11
C ARG A 148 -7.98 -4.30 -1.14
N ALA A 149 -7.51 -5.47 -0.72
CA ALA A 149 -6.09 -5.71 -0.42
C ALA A 149 -5.16 -5.61 -1.64
N GLY A 150 -5.65 -5.95 -2.83
CA GLY A 150 -4.89 -5.90 -4.08
C GLY A 150 -4.86 -4.52 -4.74
N LEU A 151 -5.56 -3.53 -4.18
CA LEU A 151 -5.52 -2.14 -4.67
C LEU A 151 -4.15 -1.50 -4.44
N GLY A 152 -3.91 -0.38 -5.11
CA GLY A 152 -2.68 0.41 -5.06
C GLY A 152 -1.62 -0.02 -6.08
N PRO A 153 -0.58 0.81 -6.27
CA PRO A 153 0.44 0.57 -7.27
C PRO A 153 1.37 -0.58 -6.86
N THR A 154 1.74 -1.41 -7.83
CA THR A 154 2.64 -2.56 -7.62
C THR A 154 4.08 -2.21 -7.97
N MET A 155 5.03 -2.96 -7.40
CA MET A 155 6.44 -2.89 -7.77
C MET A 155 6.93 -4.23 -8.31
N SER A 156 8.08 -4.23 -9.02
CA SER A 156 8.70 -5.48 -9.46
C SER A 156 9.16 -6.34 -8.28
N LEU A 157 9.34 -7.65 -8.54
CA LEU A 157 9.88 -8.57 -7.54
C LEU A 157 11.30 -8.18 -7.12
N ASP A 158 12.17 -7.85 -8.08
CA ASP A 158 13.57 -7.47 -7.84
C ASP A 158 13.65 -6.24 -6.90
N PHE A 159 12.82 -5.22 -7.14
CA PHE A 159 12.75 -4.06 -6.25
C PHE A 159 12.25 -4.40 -4.84
N ALA A 160 11.22 -5.26 -4.73
CA ALA A 160 10.74 -5.74 -3.45
C ALA A 160 11.80 -6.57 -2.69
N GLU A 161 12.62 -7.36 -3.39
CA GLU A 161 13.72 -8.14 -2.83
C GLU A 161 14.82 -7.22 -2.26
N VAL A 162 15.17 -6.14 -2.96
CA VAL A 162 16.14 -5.14 -2.46
C VAL A 162 15.63 -4.47 -1.19
N ILE A 163 14.34 -4.10 -1.15
CA ILE A 163 13.72 -3.58 0.08
C ILE A 163 13.81 -4.63 1.20
N ALA A 164 13.48 -5.89 0.92
CA ALA A 164 13.51 -6.97 1.92
C ALA A 164 14.93 -7.32 2.40
N SER A 165 15.97 -7.00 1.63
CA SER A 165 17.36 -7.36 1.90
C SER A 165 17.99 -6.57 3.06
N THR A 166 19.22 -6.98 3.43
CA THR A 166 20.05 -6.24 4.42
C THR A 166 20.54 -4.89 3.92
N ARG A 167 20.38 -4.57 2.63
CA ARG A 167 20.66 -3.22 2.09
C ARG A 167 19.67 -2.17 2.59
N THR A 168 18.55 -2.60 3.15
CA THR A 168 17.57 -1.71 3.77
C THR A 168 17.57 -1.94 5.28
N SER A 169 17.59 -0.88 6.08
CA SER A 169 17.47 -1.04 7.54
C SER A 169 16.10 -1.61 7.92
N PRO A 170 15.95 -2.35 9.04
CA PRO A 170 14.64 -2.79 9.52
C PRO A 170 13.63 -1.66 9.66
N GLN A 171 14.08 -0.48 10.14
CA GLN A 171 13.24 0.70 10.32
C GLN A 171 12.73 1.24 8.98
N THR A 172 13.59 1.29 7.97
CA THR A 172 13.19 1.70 6.62
C THR A 172 12.24 0.67 6.01
N ARG A 173 12.50 -0.64 6.18
CA ARG A 173 11.57 -1.70 5.74
C ARG A 173 10.19 -1.55 6.37
N ALA A 174 10.14 -1.31 7.68
CA ALA A 174 8.90 -1.08 8.43
C ALA A 174 8.09 0.08 7.85
N LEU A 175 8.73 1.23 7.62
CA LEU A 175 8.08 2.41 7.05
C LEU A 175 7.58 2.15 5.63
N LEU A 176 8.38 1.51 4.78
CA LEU A 176 7.98 1.19 3.41
C LEU A 176 6.86 0.15 3.37
N ALA A 177 6.87 -0.83 4.27
CA ALA A 177 5.87 -1.90 4.32
C ALA A 177 4.48 -1.32 4.63
N ARG A 178 4.40 -0.41 5.60
CA ARG A 178 3.16 0.30 5.95
C ARG A 178 2.68 1.19 4.80
N ARG A 179 3.58 1.87 4.11
CA ARG A 179 3.24 2.74 2.96
C ARG A 179 2.75 1.97 1.74
N ALA A 180 3.15 0.70 1.60
CA ALA A 180 2.78 -0.19 0.51
C ALA A 180 1.43 -0.89 0.72
N LEU A 181 0.83 -0.80 1.92
CA LEU A 181 -0.54 -1.27 2.14
C LEU A 181 -1.51 -0.45 1.29
N ALA A 182 -2.56 -1.13 0.82
CA ALA A 182 -3.63 -0.48 0.06
C ALA A 182 -4.33 0.58 0.92
N ASP A 183 -4.66 1.72 0.31
CA ASP A 183 -5.54 2.70 0.92
C ASP A 183 -6.96 2.11 1.07
N ASP A 184 -7.71 2.52 2.10
CA ASP A 184 -9.07 2.06 2.31
C ASP A 184 -10.01 2.68 1.25
N PRO A 185 -10.59 1.92 0.31
CA PRO A 185 -11.48 2.49 -0.71
C PRO A 185 -12.80 3.03 -0.11
N ASP A 186 -13.15 2.62 1.11
CA ASP A 186 -14.30 3.13 1.85
C ASP A 186 -13.94 4.23 2.84
N TYR A 187 -12.72 4.79 2.76
CA TYR A 187 -12.25 5.84 3.64
C TYR A 187 -13.28 6.99 3.76
N ARG A 188 -13.50 7.43 5.00
CA ARG A 188 -14.32 8.60 5.33
C ARG A 188 -13.41 9.65 5.97
N PRO A 189 -13.48 10.91 5.52
CA PRO A 189 -12.58 11.94 6.03
C PRO A 189 -12.87 12.22 7.50
N GLN A 190 -11.80 12.46 8.25
CA GLN A 190 -11.80 12.75 9.68
C GLN A 190 -11.64 14.25 9.95
N THR A 191 -10.92 14.98 9.08
CA THR A 191 -10.68 16.44 9.22
C THR A 191 -11.46 17.25 8.19
N LEU A 192 -11.42 16.80 6.93
CA LEU A 192 -12.08 17.42 5.79
C LEU A 192 -13.55 17.01 5.71
N SER A 193 -14.35 17.77 4.96
CA SER A 193 -15.65 17.30 4.51
C SER A 193 -15.52 16.32 3.35
N THR A 194 -16.57 15.54 3.06
CA THR A 194 -16.59 14.66 1.87
C THR A 194 -16.33 15.42 0.58
N SER A 195 -16.93 16.61 0.40
CA SER A 195 -16.71 17.43 -0.80
C SER A 195 -15.27 17.94 -0.88
N GLN A 196 -14.66 18.31 0.25
CA GLN A 196 -13.26 18.77 0.30
C GLN A 196 -12.31 17.62 -0.04
N LEU A 197 -12.55 16.42 0.48
CA LEU A 197 -11.78 15.22 0.15
C LEU A 197 -11.86 14.91 -1.35
N GLU A 198 -13.06 14.95 -1.94
CA GLU A 198 -13.26 14.74 -3.39
C GLU A 198 -12.53 15.80 -4.23
N THR A 199 -12.60 17.08 -3.85
CA THR A 199 -11.84 18.14 -4.51
C THR A 199 -10.34 17.89 -4.41
N LEU A 200 -9.83 17.47 -3.25
CA LEU A 200 -8.41 17.17 -3.07
C LEU A 200 -7.95 15.97 -3.90
N ARG A 201 -8.79 14.95 -4.11
CA ARG A 201 -8.50 13.84 -5.04
C ARG A 201 -8.32 14.34 -6.48
N VAL A 202 -9.19 15.25 -6.94
CA VAL A 202 -9.04 15.90 -8.27
C VAL A 202 -7.75 16.72 -8.34
N VAL A 203 -7.43 17.47 -7.28
CA VAL A 203 -6.16 18.23 -7.21
C VAL A 203 -4.95 17.28 -7.26
N ALA A 204 -4.99 16.16 -6.54
CA ALA A 204 -3.91 15.16 -6.54
C ALA A 204 -3.62 14.64 -7.95
N ASP A 205 -4.66 14.28 -8.71
CA ASP A 205 -4.56 13.78 -10.08
C ASP A 205 -4.00 14.81 -11.08
N LEU A 206 -4.14 16.10 -10.76
CA LEU A 206 -3.59 17.19 -11.57
C LEU A 206 -2.13 17.51 -11.21
N VAL A 207 -1.70 17.24 -9.98
CA VAL A 207 -0.38 17.61 -9.44
C VAL A 207 0.67 16.53 -9.64
N VAL A 208 0.33 15.26 -9.36
CA VAL A 208 1.26 14.12 -9.46
C VAL A 208 0.82 13.13 -10.54
N PRO A 209 1.74 12.35 -11.13
CA PRO A 209 1.39 11.47 -12.25
C PRO A 209 0.73 10.17 -11.78
N GLN A 210 -0.52 10.25 -11.33
CA GLN A 210 -1.35 9.14 -10.84
C GLN A 210 -1.85 8.18 -11.93
N ARG A 211 -1.42 8.33 -13.19
CA ARG A 211 -1.82 7.41 -14.28
C ARG A 211 -1.47 5.97 -13.93
N ALA A 212 -2.49 5.17 -13.67
CA ALA A 212 -2.38 3.77 -13.32
C ALA A 212 -2.52 2.85 -14.55
N PRO A 213 -1.83 1.68 -14.54
CA PRO A 213 -1.96 0.66 -15.58
C PRO A 213 -3.34 -0.02 -15.60
N TRP A 214 -4.04 -0.08 -14.45
CA TRP A 214 -5.41 -0.57 -14.30
C TRP A 214 -6.17 0.25 -13.24
N PRO A 215 -7.52 0.26 -13.27
CA PRO A 215 -8.31 0.96 -12.26
C PRO A 215 -7.99 0.47 -10.84
N GLY A 216 -7.81 1.39 -9.89
CA GLY A 216 -7.54 1.06 -8.49
C GLY A 216 -6.06 0.84 -8.18
N ALA A 217 -5.14 1.10 -9.12
CA ALA A 217 -3.71 1.12 -8.84
C ALA A 217 -3.18 2.52 -8.48
N GLU A 218 -4.06 3.52 -8.40
CA GLU A 218 -3.72 4.87 -7.92
C GLU A 218 -3.55 4.91 -6.39
N LEU A 219 -2.86 5.94 -5.89
CA LEU A 219 -2.79 6.23 -4.45
C LEU A 219 -3.89 7.22 -4.07
N ASP A 220 -4.61 6.99 -2.98
CA ASP A 220 -5.53 7.98 -2.42
C ASP A 220 -4.76 8.98 -1.53
N LEU A 221 -4.00 9.86 -2.19
CA LEU A 221 -3.19 10.87 -1.52
C LEU A 221 -4.03 11.83 -0.69
N ALA A 222 -5.27 12.09 -1.10
CA ALA A 222 -6.19 12.95 -0.36
C ALA A 222 -6.56 12.32 0.99
N ALA A 223 -6.87 11.02 1.02
CA ALA A 223 -7.12 10.29 2.26
C ALA A 223 -5.87 10.28 3.17
N ARG A 224 -4.68 10.04 2.59
CA ARG A 224 -3.42 10.06 3.36
C ARG A 224 -3.15 11.43 4.00
N ILE A 225 -3.38 12.52 3.26
CA ILE A 225 -3.25 13.89 3.78
C ILE A 225 -4.29 14.16 4.87
N ASP A 226 -5.55 13.74 4.70
CA ASP A 226 -6.59 13.93 5.74
C ASP A 226 -6.22 13.21 7.05
N VAL A 227 -5.68 11.98 6.96
CA VAL A 227 -5.14 11.24 8.12
C VAL A 227 -4.00 12.02 8.78
N ASP A 228 -3.04 12.50 8.00
CA ASP A 228 -1.90 13.26 8.53
C ASP A 228 -2.35 14.56 9.22
N GLN A 229 -3.32 15.27 8.63
CA GLN A 229 -3.96 16.44 9.24
C GLN A 229 -4.68 16.10 10.54
N ASN A 230 -5.43 14.99 10.58
CA ASN A 230 -6.13 14.54 11.80
C ASN A 230 -5.15 14.22 12.93
N LEU A 231 -4.03 13.56 12.60
CA LEU A 231 -2.95 13.25 13.53
C LEU A 231 -2.09 14.48 13.91
N GLY A 232 -2.30 15.61 13.25
CA GLY A 232 -1.53 16.83 13.49
C GLY A 232 -0.07 16.71 13.04
N LYS A 233 0.21 15.84 12.06
CA LYS A 233 1.53 15.78 11.43
C LYS A 233 1.72 17.03 10.57
N SER A 234 2.85 17.68 10.76
CA SER A 234 3.27 18.87 10.02
C SER A 234 4.78 18.75 9.78
N ASP A 235 5.28 19.41 8.75
CA ASP A 235 6.72 19.53 8.51
C ASP A 235 7.40 20.56 9.44
N GLY A 236 6.62 21.22 10.30
CA GLY A 236 7.09 22.22 11.24
C GLY A 236 7.21 23.62 10.63
N TRP A 237 6.78 23.80 9.39
CA TRP A 237 6.76 25.08 8.69
C TRP A 237 5.32 25.49 8.36
N ARG A 238 5.07 26.80 8.40
CA ARG A 238 3.79 27.38 7.97
C ARG A 238 4.03 28.82 7.54
N ASN A 239 3.53 29.19 6.38
CA ASN A 239 3.58 30.58 5.95
C ASN A 239 2.76 31.49 6.89
N ASN A 240 3.31 32.64 7.28
CA ASN A 240 2.65 33.55 8.23
C ASN A 240 1.38 34.21 7.68
N ALA A 241 1.23 34.26 6.35
CA ALA A 241 0.07 34.81 5.66
C ALA A 241 -1.12 33.84 5.60
N LEU A 242 -0.91 32.56 5.92
CA LEU A 242 -1.94 31.53 5.96
C LEU A 242 -2.47 31.32 7.38
N PRO A 243 -3.74 30.88 7.55
CA PRO A 243 -4.22 30.38 8.83
C PRO A 243 -3.51 29.05 9.21
N PRO A 244 -3.76 28.48 10.40
CA PRO A 244 -3.25 27.14 10.74
C PRO A 244 -3.63 26.07 9.70
N ASP A 245 -2.76 25.08 9.50
CA ASP A 245 -2.78 24.15 8.36
C ASP A 245 -4.16 23.53 8.08
N ARG A 246 -4.85 23.03 9.11
CA ARG A 246 -6.20 22.46 8.97
C ARG A 246 -7.22 23.45 8.41
N GLU A 247 -7.18 24.68 8.88
CA GLU A 247 -8.07 25.76 8.41
C GLU A 247 -7.68 26.21 7.01
N ALA A 248 -6.37 26.29 6.71
CA ALA A 248 -5.87 26.62 5.37
C ALA A 248 -6.35 25.59 4.34
N TYR A 249 -6.23 24.30 4.65
CA TYR A 249 -6.74 23.22 3.81
C TYR A 249 -8.24 23.33 3.54
N ARG A 250 -9.05 23.59 4.58
CA ARG A 250 -10.50 23.72 4.41
C ARG A 250 -10.87 24.89 3.51
N ARG A 251 -10.34 26.08 3.78
CA ARG A 251 -10.63 27.28 2.97
C ARG A 251 -10.14 27.17 1.53
N GLY A 252 -8.93 26.65 1.33
CA GLY A 252 -8.38 26.44 -0.01
C GLY A 252 -9.22 25.46 -0.83
N LEU A 253 -9.70 24.37 -0.20
CA LEU A 253 -10.56 23.40 -0.86
C LEU A 253 -11.98 23.92 -1.09
N ASP A 254 -12.52 24.73 -0.17
CA ASP A 254 -13.83 25.38 -0.35
C ASP A 254 -13.79 26.40 -1.49
N ALA A 255 -12.69 27.15 -1.62
CA ALA A 255 -12.44 28.05 -2.75
C ALA A 255 -12.34 27.32 -4.12
N LEU A 256 -12.08 26.00 -4.09
CA LEU A 256 -12.00 25.13 -5.28
C LEU A 256 -13.18 24.16 -5.38
N ALA A 257 -14.27 24.37 -4.65
CA ALA A 257 -15.41 23.44 -4.63
C ALA A 257 -16.05 23.20 -6.01
N ASP A 258 -15.91 24.13 -6.94
CA ASP A 258 -16.40 24.03 -8.33
C ASP A 258 -15.46 23.22 -9.25
N LEU A 259 -14.21 22.98 -8.86
CA LEU A 259 -13.18 22.35 -9.70
C LEU A 259 -13.63 21.01 -10.28
N ARG A 260 -14.31 20.20 -9.46
CA ARG A 260 -14.85 18.89 -9.84
C ARG A 260 -16.00 18.94 -10.86
N LEU A 261 -16.59 20.12 -11.09
CA LEU A 261 -17.64 20.35 -12.08
C LEU A 261 -17.06 20.78 -13.45
N LEU A 262 -15.78 21.14 -13.49
CA LEU A 262 -15.10 21.60 -14.70
C LEU A 262 -14.63 20.43 -15.56
N GLY A 263 -14.47 20.69 -16.87
CA GLY A 263 -13.79 19.76 -17.76
C GLY A 263 -12.28 19.68 -17.46
N VAL A 264 -11.62 18.61 -17.88
CA VAL A 264 -10.19 18.36 -17.58
C VAL A 264 -9.28 19.50 -18.03
N ASP A 265 -9.56 20.14 -19.17
CA ASP A 265 -8.74 21.26 -19.65
C ASP A 265 -8.90 22.51 -18.77
N ASP A 266 -10.12 22.80 -18.32
CA ASP A 266 -10.41 23.90 -17.41
C ASP A 266 -9.85 23.64 -16.00
N GLN A 267 -9.85 22.39 -15.55
CA GLN A 267 -9.17 21.98 -14.31
C GLN A 267 -7.66 22.23 -14.38
N ARG A 268 -7.02 21.88 -15.51
CA ARG A 268 -5.59 22.17 -15.73
C ARG A 268 -5.32 23.67 -15.80
N ALA A 269 -6.18 24.44 -16.47
CA ALA A 269 -6.07 25.89 -16.52
C ALA A 269 -6.22 26.51 -15.13
N ARG A 270 -7.14 26.00 -14.30
CA ARG A 270 -7.31 26.43 -12.90
C ARG A 270 -6.06 26.19 -12.06
N VAL A 271 -5.45 25.01 -12.17
CA VAL A 271 -4.19 24.70 -11.50
C VAL A 271 -3.06 25.63 -11.98
N ALA A 272 -2.97 25.90 -13.29
CA ALA A 272 -1.98 26.83 -13.82
C ALA A 272 -2.16 28.26 -13.27
N ALA A 273 -3.41 28.74 -13.17
CA ALA A 273 -3.73 30.03 -12.59
C ALA A 273 -3.37 30.11 -11.09
N LEU A 274 -3.60 29.05 -10.31
CA LEU A 274 -3.16 28.98 -8.90
C LEU A 274 -1.63 29.12 -8.79
N VAL A 275 -0.87 28.41 -9.62
CA VAL A 275 0.60 28.50 -9.64
C VAL A 275 1.07 29.90 -10.01
N ALA A 276 0.41 30.53 -10.98
CA ALA A 276 0.72 31.90 -11.41
C ALA A 276 0.29 32.99 -10.41
N GLY A 277 -0.53 32.65 -9.41
CA GLY A 277 -1.14 33.63 -8.50
C GLY A 277 -2.25 34.46 -9.16
N GLU A 278 -2.84 33.94 -10.23
CA GLU A 278 -3.87 34.61 -11.05
C GLU A 278 -5.28 34.09 -10.75
N PHE A 279 -5.42 33.09 -9.88
CA PHE A 279 -6.72 32.58 -9.47
C PHE A 279 -7.35 33.48 -8.40
N GLU A 280 -8.45 34.13 -8.76
CA GLU A 280 -9.28 34.88 -7.84
C GLU A 280 -10.36 33.96 -7.23
N PRO A 281 -10.25 33.60 -5.93
CA PRO A 281 -11.23 32.75 -5.28
C PRO A 281 -12.55 33.49 -5.00
N PRO A 282 -13.65 32.77 -4.70
CA PRO A 282 -14.88 33.39 -4.22
C PRO A 282 -14.65 34.30 -3.01
N ALA A 283 -15.39 35.43 -2.98
CA ALA A 283 -15.21 36.43 -1.94
C ALA A 283 -15.45 35.85 -0.53
N GLY A 284 -14.49 36.07 0.37
CA GLY A 284 -14.59 35.66 1.78
C GLY A 284 -13.77 34.44 2.17
N GLU A 285 -13.17 33.73 1.21
CA GLU A 285 -12.34 32.54 1.49
C GLU A 285 -10.87 32.92 1.79
N MET A 286 -10.14 33.30 0.75
CA MET A 286 -8.71 33.64 0.77
C MET A 286 -8.45 34.74 -0.28
N THR A 287 -7.30 35.41 -0.24
CA THR A 287 -6.84 36.23 -1.38
C THR A 287 -6.19 35.35 -2.45
N ALA A 288 -5.95 35.88 -3.66
CA ALA A 288 -5.21 35.18 -4.70
C ALA A 288 -3.80 34.77 -4.23
N GLU A 289 -3.10 35.64 -3.51
CA GLU A 289 -1.77 35.35 -2.94
C GLU A 289 -1.83 34.24 -1.89
N GLN A 290 -2.86 34.26 -1.04
CA GLN A 290 -3.09 33.19 -0.06
C GLN A 290 -3.41 31.86 -0.74
N MET A 291 -4.18 31.86 -1.83
CA MET A 291 -4.45 30.66 -2.62
C MET A 291 -3.19 30.11 -3.28
N GLN A 292 -2.30 30.98 -3.78
CA GLN A 292 -1.01 30.57 -4.33
C GLN A 292 -0.14 29.89 -3.26
N LEU A 293 0.02 30.54 -2.10
CA LEU A 293 0.80 29.99 -0.98
C LEU A 293 0.22 28.66 -0.46
N TRP A 294 -1.10 28.60 -0.28
CA TRP A 294 -1.77 27.36 0.11
C TRP A 294 -1.53 26.25 -0.91
N PHE A 295 -1.59 26.58 -2.21
CA PHE A 295 -1.38 25.59 -3.26
C PHE A 295 0.07 25.11 -3.33
N GLU A 296 1.05 25.96 -3.00
CA GLU A 296 2.44 25.53 -2.82
C GLU A 296 2.57 24.47 -1.73
N ASP A 297 2.00 24.71 -0.53
CA ASP A 297 2.01 23.77 0.58
C ASP A 297 1.30 22.46 0.20
N ALA A 298 0.10 22.54 -0.37
CA ALA A 298 -0.67 21.38 -0.79
C ALA A 298 0.07 20.53 -1.84
N ARG A 299 0.77 21.17 -2.79
CA ARG A 299 1.62 20.47 -3.78
C ARG A 299 2.79 19.76 -3.13
N VAL A 300 3.45 20.40 -2.16
CA VAL A 300 4.56 19.79 -1.42
C VAL A 300 4.07 18.52 -0.73
N ASP A 301 2.94 18.58 -0.03
CA ASP A 301 2.38 17.42 0.68
C ASP A 301 1.98 16.29 -0.28
N LEU A 302 1.29 16.62 -1.38
CA LEU A 302 0.92 15.65 -2.42
C LEU A 302 2.14 14.98 -3.04
N VAL A 303 3.15 15.76 -3.43
CA VAL A 303 4.38 15.24 -4.04
C VAL A 303 5.15 14.37 -3.04
N ARG A 304 5.26 14.80 -1.78
CA ARG A 304 5.94 14.02 -0.72
C ARG A 304 5.23 12.71 -0.44
N ALA A 305 3.90 12.72 -0.31
CA ALA A 305 3.11 11.52 -0.09
C ALA A 305 3.22 10.55 -1.28
N TRP A 306 3.25 11.08 -2.50
CA TRP A 306 3.44 10.29 -3.72
C TRP A 306 4.84 9.67 -3.80
N LEU A 307 5.90 10.46 -3.60
CA LEU A 307 7.30 10.01 -3.61
C LEU A 307 7.64 9.04 -2.47
N ALA A 308 6.87 9.07 -1.39
CA ALA A 308 7.07 8.19 -0.24
C ALA A 308 6.70 6.73 -0.52
N HIS A 309 5.91 6.44 -1.56
CA HIS A 309 5.44 5.09 -1.88
C HIS A 309 6.52 4.27 -2.62
N PRO A 310 6.79 3.01 -2.23
CA PRO A 310 7.83 2.17 -2.86
C PRO A 310 7.68 1.99 -4.38
N ALA A 311 6.46 1.74 -4.87
CA ALA A 311 6.24 1.64 -6.32
C ALA A 311 6.50 2.95 -7.07
N THR A 312 6.30 4.11 -6.41
CA THR A 312 6.68 5.40 -6.98
C THR A 312 8.20 5.55 -7.04
N MET A 313 8.90 5.14 -5.98
CA MET A 313 10.36 5.13 -5.93
C MET A 313 10.94 4.31 -7.08
N GLU A 314 10.44 3.10 -7.31
CA GLU A 314 10.83 2.28 -8.46
C GLU A 314 10.57 3.00 -9.79
N ARG A 315 9.35 3.55 -9.96
CA ARG A 315 8.94 4.23 -11.19
C ARG A 315 9.85 5.39 -11.58
N ILE A 316 10.40 6.11 -10.60
CA ILE A 316 11.33 7.23 -10.84
C ILE A 316 12.80 6.81 -10.81
N GLY A 317 13.10 5.52 -10.61
CA GLY A 317 14.46 5.01 -10.53
C GLY A 317 15.19 5.36 -9.23
N PHE A 318 14.47 5.49 -8.10
CA PHE A 318 15.03 5.84 -6.81
C PHE A 318 15.24 4.61 -5.92
N ASP A 319 16.49 4.35 -5.57
CA ASP A 319 16.94 3.28 -4.67
C ASP A 319 17.75 3.80 -3.48
N GLY A 320 17.75 5.11 -3.23
CA GLY A 320 18.53 5.75 -2.15
C GLY A 320 18.16 5.31 -0.72
N PHE A 321 17.10 4.50 -0.56
CA PHE A 321 16.77 3.82 0.69
C PHE A 321 17.71 2.65 1.02
N ALA A 322 18.43 2.12 0.02
CA ALA A 322 19.26 0.93 0.09
C ALA A 322 20.69 1.23 0.62
N ASN A 323 20.78 1.99 1.71
CA ASN A 323 22.04 2.45 2.30
C ASN A 323 22.60 1.55 3.42
N GLY A 324 21.90 0.48 3.76
CA GLY A 324 22.25 -0.49 4.79
C GLY A 324 23.34 -1.47 4.37
N GLY A 325 23.79 -2.25 5.35
CA GLY A 325 24.86 -3.23 5.26
C GLY A 325 24.56 -4.46 6.12
N PRO A 326 25.54 -5.36 6.33
CA PRO A 326 25.32 -6.60 7.08
C PRO A 326 24.62 -6.40 8.43
N GLY A 327 23.55 -7.16 8.68
CA GLY A 327 22.73 -7.04 9.89
C GLY A 327 21.80 -5.82 9.93
N GLY A 328 21.72 -5.00 8.87
CA GLY A 328 20.81 -3.87 8.74
C GLY A 328 21.12 -2.64 9.59
N ALA A 329 22.17 -2.70 10.43
CA ALA A 329 22.56 -1.64 11.36
C ALA A 329 23.77 -0.81 10.91
N LEU A 330 24.60 -1.34 10.00
CA LEU A 330 25.73 -0.63 9.42
C LEU A 330 25.28 0.09 8.14
N PHE A 331 25.62 1.35 7.97
CA PHE A 331 25.43 2.05 6.70
C PHE A 331 26.61 1.77 5.78
N GLN A 332 26.42 0.92 4.77
CA GLN A 332 27.44 0.63 3.75
C GLN A 332 27.34 1.64 2.60
N GLY A 333 26.13 2.05 2.23
CA GLY A 333 25.91 2.94 1.10
C GLY A 333 26.30 2.33 -0.25
N PHE A 334 26.66 3.21 -1.19
CA PHE A 334 27.06 2.87 -2.55
C PHE A 334 28.57 3.09 -2.72
N ASP A 335 29.25 2.11 -3.31
CA ASP A 335 30.64 2.14 -3.73
C ASP A 335 30.79 2.78 -5.13
N LEU A 336 29.81 2.55 -6.03
CA LEU A 336 29.82 3.11 -7.39
C LEU A 336 29.02 4.43 -7.47
N LEU A 337 29.72 5.56 -7.34
CA LEU A 337 29.09 6.90 -7.36
C LEU A 337 29.08 7.59 -8.73
N GLY A 338 29.57 6.92 -9.78
CA GLY A 338 29.61 7.48 -11.13
C GLY A 338 28.23 7.51 -11.77
N ALA A 339 27.93 8.55 -12.57
CA ALA A 339 26.70 8.59 -13.36
C ALA A 339 26.58 7.35 -14.26
N ASP A 340 25.35 6.82 -14.39
CA ASP A 340 25.03 5.60 -15.14
C ASP A 340 25.82 4.35 -14.71
N ARG A 341 26.39 4.34 -13.50
CA ARG A 341 26.97 3.14 -12.88
C ARG A 341 25.97 2.56 -11.91
N ARG A 342 25.89 1.23 -11.93
CA ARG A 342 24.99 0.44 -11.08
C ARG A 342 25.75 -0.71 -10.48
N GLU A 343 25.50 -0.98 -9.21
CA GLU A 343 26.00 -2.16 -8.52
C GLU A 343 25.17 -3.39 -8.82
N GLN A 344 25.76 -4.58 -8.64
CA GLN A 344 25.12 -5.86 -9.03
C GLN A 344 23.88 -6.20 -8.20
N TRP A 345 23.72 -5.59 -7.02
CA TRP A 345 22.58 -5.82 -6.14
C TRP A 345 21.46 -4.80 -6.36
N GLU A 346 21.71 -3.72 -7.11
CA GLU A 346 20.67 -2.71 -7.35
C GLU A 346 19.54 -3.31 -8.18
N PRO A 347 18.29 -2.93 -7.91
CA PRO A 347 17.14 -3.50 -8.59
C PRO A 347 17.05 -3.02 -10.04
N THR A 348 16.61 -3.87 -10.95
CA THR A 348 16.42 -3.52 -12.36
C THR A 348 15.20 -2.62 -12.52
N MET A 349 15.42 -1.31 -12.57
CA MET A 349 14.36 -0.32 -12.75
C MET A 349 14.31 0.15 -14.21
N GLU A 350 13.19 -0.12 -14.89
CA GLU A 350 12.89 0.57 -16.16
C GLU A 350 12.40 1.98 -15.85
N VAL A 351 13.30 2.96 -15.94
CA VAL A 351 12.88 4.36 -15.85
C VAL A 351 12.07 4.68 -17.11
N VAL A 352 10.76 4.89 -16.93
CA VAL A 352 9.90 5.40 -18.00
C VAL A 352 10.39 6.82 -18.32
N ARG A 353 11.18 6.93 -19.40
CA ARG A 353 11.69 8.21 -19.91
C ARG A 353 10.62 9.02 -20.61
#